data_AF-A0A8T3MYD9-F1
#
_entry.id   AF-A0A8T3MYD9-F1
#
_cell.length_a   1.000
_cell.length_b   1.000
_cell.length_c   1.000
_cell.angle_alpha   90.00
_cell.angle_beta   90.00
_cell.angle_gamma   90.00
#
_symmetry.space_group_name_H-M   'P 1'
#
loop_
_entity.id
_entity.type
_entity.pdbx_description
1 polymer ?
#
loop_
_entity_poly.entity_id
_entity_poly.type
_entity_poly.pdbx_seq_one_letter_code
_entity_poly.pdbx_strand_id
1 'polypeptide(L)'
;MSEVRNVRLLPWEYLFTRFDSHRFPDLYTVTWVATLALLVALVVMYNVRTKALHRHAPYLDMYEWLLWTGISLFGLILVAAVFNFYLIVLLVILITGLAVMAWVRFVRFPPVFEIYEQKLAKQRYFTRSKFAHPESTIRPKAVRAGGSRPNAQRSRSNRGRRRR
;
A
#
# COMPACT_ATOMS: atom_id res chain seq x y z
N MET A 1 -49.49 -25.69 -0.37
CA MET A 1 -48.97 -27.04 -0.08
C MET A 1 -47.46 -26.91 0.05
N SER A 2 -46.98 -26.62 1.25
CA SER A 2 -45.56 -26.39 1.54
C SER A 2 -44.85 -27.73 1.56
N GLU A 3 -44.15 -28.04 0.46
CA GLU A 3 -43.33 -29.24 0.35
C GLU A 3 -42.16 -29.13 1.34
N VAL A 4 -42.30 -29.81 2.47
CA VAL A 4 -41.22 -29.98 3.45
C VAL A 4 -40.16 -30.85 2.78
N ARG A 5 -39.19 -30.20 2.15
CA ARG A 5 -37.99 -30.85 1.61
C ARG A 5 -37.24 -31.50 2.76
N ASN A 6 -37.46 -32.80 2.92
CA ASN A 6 -36.71 -33.65 3.85
C ASN A 6 -35.21 -33.50 3.55
N VAL A 7 -34.50 -32.89 4.49
CA VAL A 7 -33.04 -32.77 4.50
C VAL A 7 -32.50 -34.18 4.78
N ARG A 8 -32.34 -35.00 3.73
CA ARG A 8 -32.00 -36.44 3.87
C ARG A 8 -30.51 -36.71 4.08
N LEU A 9 -29.67 -35.68 4.14
CA LEU A 9 -28.23 -35.81 4.24
C LEU A 9 -27.73 -35.19 5.55
N LEU A 10 -26.70 -35.81 6.14
CA LEU A 10 -26.00 -35.23 7.28
C LEU A 10 -25.34 -33.91 6.87
N PRO A 11 -25.19 -32.91 7.76
CA PRO A 11 -24.60 -31.61 7.44
C PRO A 11 -23.24 -31.69 6.72
N TRP A 12 -22.45 -32.71 7.05
CA TRP A 12 -21.12 -32.95 6.48
C TRP A 12 -21.14 -33.55 5.08
N GLU A 13 -22.19 -34.29 4.73
CA GLU A 13 -22.33 -34.88 3.39
C GLU A 13 -22.52 -33.79 2.35
N TYR A 14 -23.16 -32.67 2.71
CA TYR A 14 -23.29 -31.51 1.84
C TYR A 14 -21.96 -30.90 1.41
N LEU A 15 -20.89 -31.03 2.21
CA LEU A 15 -19.55 -30.55 1.86
C LEU A 15 -19.00 -31.24 0.60
N PHE A 16 -19.35 -32.51 0.41
CA PHE A 16 -18.92 -33.33 -0.72
C PHE A 16 -19.97 -33.40 -1.83
N THR A 17 -21.01 -32.57 -1.78
CA THR A 17 -21.97 -32.41 -2.88
C THR A 17 -21.53 -31.32 -3.84
N ARG A 18 -21.83 -31.51 -5.14
CA ARG A 18 -21.60 -30.46 -6.15
C ARG A 18 -22.51 -29.27 -5.87
N PHE A 19 -21.93 -28.09 -5.93
CA PHE A 19 -22.61 -26.82 -5.75
C PHE A 19 -23.35 -26.45 -7.04
N ASP A 20 -24.67 -26.61 -7.05
CA ASP A 20 -25.54 -26.40 -8.22
C ASP A 20 -26.85 -25.74 -7.77
N SER A 21 -27.41 -24.91 -8.65
CA SER A 21 -28.74 -24.31 -8.59
C SER A 21 -29.87 -25.29 -8.23
N HIS A 22 -29.78 -26.58 -8.61
CA HIS A 22 -30.83 -27.55 -8.34
C HIS A 22 -30.86 -28.02 -6.87
N ARG A 23 -29.70 -28.16 -6.24
CA ARG A 23 -29.58 -28.63 -4.84
C ARG A 23 -29.59 -27.47 -3.86
N PHE A 24 -29.05 -26.34 -4.27
CA PHE A 24 -28.89 -25.14 -3.44
C PHE A 24 -29.31 -23.89 -4.22
N PRO A 25 -30.59 -23.74 -4.62
CA PRO A 25 -31.03 -22.61 -5.43
C PRO A 25 -30.74 -21.25 -4.77
N ASP A 26 -31.06 -21.14 -3.47
CA ASP A 26 -30.85 -19.91 -2.71
C ASP A 26 -29.36 -19.64 -2.46
N LEU A 27 -28.59 -20.68 -2.11
CA LEU A 27 -27.17 -20.52 -1.85
C LEU A 27 -26.38 -20.20 -3.12
N TYR A 28 -26.70 -20.86 -4.23
CA TYR A 28 -26.07 -20.65 -5.53
C TYR A 28 -26.28 -19.22 -6.01
N THR A 29 -27.54 -18.77 -6.06
CA THR A 29 -27.92 -17.43 -6.51
C THR A 29 -27.28 -16.36 -5.63
N VAL A 30 -27.39 -16.48 -4.31
CA VAL A 30 -26.78 -15.53 -3.38
C VAL A 30 -25.26 -15.50 -3.54
N THR A 31 -24.60 -16.65 -3.71
CA THR A 31 -23.14 -16.72 -3.77
C THR A 31 -22.58 -16.02 -5.00
N TRP A 32 -23.06 -16.33 -6.21
CA TRP A 32 -22.51 -15.70 -7.42
C TRP A 32 -22.85 -14.21 -7.48
N VAL A 33 -24.07 -13.82 -7.08
CA VAL A 33 -24.50 -12.41 -7.03
C VAL A 33 -23.67 -11.63 -6.01
N ALA A 34 -23.52 -12.15 -4.79
CA ALA A 34 -22.72 -11.52 -3.75
C ALA A 34 -21.26 -11.41 -4.17
N THR A 35 -20.70 -12.46 -4.78
CA THR A 35 -19.31 -12.45 -5.27
C THR A 35 -19.10 -11.37 -6.33
N LEU A 36 -20.03 -11.24 -7.29
CA LEU A 36 -19.95 -10.23 -8.33
C LEU A 36 -20.13 -8.82 -7.74
N ALA A 37 -21.09 -8.63 -6.85
CA ALA A 37 -21.32 -7.35 -6.18
C ALA A 37 -20.11 -6.92 -5.33
N LEU A 38 -19.51 -7.85 -4.57
CA LEU A 38 -18.32 -7.59 -3.77
C LEU A 38 -17.09 -7.29 -4.64
N LEU A 39 -16.94 -7.97 -5.77
CA LEU A 39 -15.88 -7.68 -6.74
C LEU A 39 -16.01 -6.26 -7.29
N VAL A 40 -17.22 -5.85 -7.70
CA VAL A 40 -17.49 -4.48 -8.17
C VAL A 40 -17.23 -3.47 -7.05
N ALA A 41 -17.73 -3.74 -5.84
CA ALA A 41 -17.50 -2.88 -4.68
C ALA A 41 -16.00 -2.72 -4.37
N LEU A 42 -15.20 -3.79 -4.50
CA LEU A 42 -13.76 -3.75 -4.31
C LEU A 42 -13.08 -2.85 -5.34
N VAL A 43 -13.44 -2.98 -6.62
CA VAL A 43 -12.89 -2.14 -7.70
C VAL A 43 -13.26 -0.67 -7.49
N VAL A 44 -14.51 -0.38 -7.14
CA VAL A 44 -14.96 0.98 -6.83
C VAL A 44 -14.22 1.54 -5.62
N MET A 45 -14.09 0.76 -4.54
CA MET A 45 -13.37 1.18 -3.34
C MET A 45 -11.90 1.48 -3.64
N TYR A 46 -11.23 0.64 -4.45
CA TYR A 46 -9.88 0.91 -4.92
C TYR A 46 -9.80 2.26 -5.65
N ASN A 47 -10.69 2.50 -6.63
CA ASN A 47 -10.67 3.73 -7.42
C ASN A 47 -10.93 5.00 -6.58
N VAL A 48 -11.82 4.92 -5.59
CA VAL A 48 -12.06 6.02 -4.66
C VAL A 48 -10.84 6.27 -3.76
N ARG A 49 -10.22 5.19 -3.25
CA ARG A 49 -9.09 5.29 -2.31
C ARG A 49 -7.79 5.72 -2.99
N THR A 50 -7.54 5.32 -4.23
CA THR A 50 -6.39 5.80 -4.99
C THR A 50 -6.49 7.30 -5.26
N LYS A 51 -7.69 7.81 -5.57
CA LYS A 51 -7.94 9.25 -5.69
C LYS A 51 -7.82 10.02 -4.37
N ALA A 52 -8.21 9.43 -3.25
CA ALA A 52 -8.13 10.13 -1.96
C ALA A 52 -6.71 10.13 -1.36
N LEU A 53 -5.90 9.11 -1.65
CA LEU A 53 -4.67 8.81 -0.90
C LEU A 53 -3.41 8.77 -1.78
N HIS A 54 -3.48 9.37 -2.99
CA HIS A 54 -2.37 9.45 -3.93
C HIS A 54 -1.08 10.03 -3.35
N ARG A 55 -1.17 10.81 -2.26
CA ARG A 55 -0.02 11.46 -1.63
C ARG A 55 0.78 10.54 -0.71
N HIS A 56 0.27 9.35 -0.34
CA HIS A 56 0.93 8.45 0.61
C HIS A 56 1.13 7.07 -0.03
N ALA A 57 2.29 6.90 -0.69
CA ALA A 57 2.65 5.70 -1.44
C ALA A 57 2.42 4.35 -0.72
N PRO A 58 2.69 4.19 0.59
CA PRO A 58 2.50 2.89 1.26
C PRO A 58 1.03 2.47 1.38
N TYR A 59 0.12 3.45 1.44
CA TYR A 59 -1.30 3.12 1.48
C TYR A 59 -1.80 2.66 0.11
N LEU A 60 -1.25 3.19 -0.99
CA LEU A 60 -1.58 2.73 -2.34
C LEU A 60 -1.18 1.26 -2.54
N ASP A 61 0.03 0.89 -2.14
CA ASP A 61 0.53 -0.48 -2.21
C ASP A 61 -0.36 -1.45 -1.41
N MET A 62 -0.81 -1.03 -0.21
CA MET A 62 -1.79 -1.81 0.55
C MET A 62 -3.12 -2.01 -0.18
N TYR A 63 -3.69 -0.95 -0.76
CA TYR A 63 -4.95 -1.07 -1.50
C TYR A 63 -4.80 -1.88 -2.78
N GLU A 64 -3.64 -1.83 -3.42
CA GLU A 64 -3.31 -2.65 -4.58
C GLU A 64 -3.23 -4.14 -4.20
N TRP A 65 -2.57 -4.48 -3.09
CA TRP A 65 -2.56 -5.85 -2.57
C TRP A 65 -3.96 -6.36 -2.20
N LEU A 66 -4.80 -5.52 -1.60
CA LEU A 66 -6.22 -5.84 -1.32
C LEU A 66 -7.03 -6.06 -2.59
N LEU A 67 -6.77 -5.26 -3.63
CA LEU A 67 -7.41 -5.43 -4.93
C LEU A 67 -6.98 -6.75 -5.58
N TRP A 68 -5.68 -7.05 -5.65
CA TRP A 68 -5.18 -8.28 -6.27
C TRP A 68 -5.68 -9.54 -5.57
N THR A 69 -5.63 -9.54 -4.23
CA THR A 69 -6.14 -10.65 -3.43
C THR A 69 -7.65 -10.82 -3.57
N GLY A 70 -8.42 -9.73 -3.65
CA GLY A 70 -9.86 -9.79 -3.87
C GLY A 70 -10.26 -10.19 -5.27
N ILE A 71 -9.57 -9.71 -6.32
CA ILE A 71 -9.77 -10.19 -7.69
C ILE A 71 -9.51 -11.70 -7.75
N SER A 72 -8.43 -12.17 -7.13
CA SER A 72 -8.11 -13.61 -7.10
C SER A 72 -9.18 -14.41 -6.35
N LEU A 73 -9.59 -13.97 -5.16
CA LEU A 73 -10.59 -14.64 -4.34
C LEU A 73 -11.96 -14.72 -5.05
N PHE A 74 -12.50 -13.57 -5.46
CA PHE A 74 -13.82 -13.52 -6.08
C PHE A 74 -13.81 -14.15 -7.48
N GLY A 75 -12.71 -14.02 -8.22
CA GLY A 75 -12.51 -14.72 -9.50
C GLY A 75 -12.52 -16.24 -9.33
N LEU A 76 -11.79 -16.77 -8.35
CA LEU A 76 -11.79 -18.21 -8.04
C LEU A 76 -13.16 -18.71 -7.59
N ILE A 77 -13.90 -17.93 -6.78
CA ILE A 77 -15.27 -18.29 -6.37
C ILE A 77 -16.21 -18.34 -7.59
N LEU A 78 -16.13 -17.36 -8.49
CA LEU A 78 -16.95 -17.36 -9.72
C LEU A 78 -16.65 -18.55 -10.60
N VAL A 79 -15.37 -18.86 -10.83
CA VAL A 79 -14.95 -20.06 -11.57
C VAL A 79 -15.51 -21.31 -10.88
N ALA A 80 -15.38 -21.42 -9.56
CA ALA A 80 -15.87 -22.57 -8.82
C ALA A 80 -17.40 -22.73 -8.88
N ALA A 81 -18.14 -21.61 -8.88
CA ALA A 81 -19.59 -21.60 -9.03
C ALA A 81 -20.03 -21.97 -10.47
N VAL A 82 -19.34 -21.48 -11.50
CA VAL A 82 -19.68 -21.77 -12.90
C VAL A 82 -19.42 -23.24 -13.26
N PHE A 83 -18.31 -23.81 -12.78
CA PHE A 83 -17.97 -25.22 -13.02
C PHE A 83 -18.67 -26.20 -12.05
N ASN A 84 -19.52 -25.70 -11.14
CA ASN A 84 -20.24 -26.51 -10.15
C ASN A 84 -19.31 -27.43 -9.32
N PHE A 85 -18.18 -26.89 -8.84
CA PHE A 85 -17.28 -27.64 -7.96
C PHE A 85 -17.97 -28.09 -6.66
N TYR A 86 -17.32 -28.99 -5.91
CA TYR A 86 -17.80 -29.41 -4.60
C TYR A 86 -17.85 -28.23 -3.62
N LEU A 87 -18.87 -28.21 -2.75
CA LEU A 87 -19.06 -27.15 -1.75
C LEU A 87 -17.81 -26.93 -0.89
N ILE A 88 -17.11 -28.00 -0.52
CA ILE A 88 -15.86 -27.94 0.25
C ILE A 88 -14.79 -27.10 -0.45
N VAL A 89 -14.67 -27.19 -1.78
CA VAL A 89 -13.68 -26.42 -2.55
C VAL A 89 -14.00 -24.93 -2.46
N LEU A 90 -15.29 -24.57 -2.58
CA LEU A 90 -15.75 -23.20 -2.45
C LEU A 90 -15.47 -22.65 -1.05
N LEU A 91 -15.71 -23.44 0.00
CA LEU A 91 -15.41 -23.07 1.38
C LEU A 91 -13.90 -22.90 1.62
N VAL A 92 -13.07 -23.79 1.09
CA VAL A 92 -11.61 -23.67 1.20
C VAL A 92 -11.14 -22.38 0.53
N ILE A 93 -11.59 -22.09 -0.69
CA ILE A 93 -11.26 -20.84 -1.39
C ILE A 93 -11.69 -19.62 -0.56
N LEU A 94 -12.92 -19.64 -0.05
CA LEU A 94 -13.48 -18.54 0.74
C LEU A 94 -12.69 -18.30 2.03
N ILE A 95 -12.44 -19.35 2.81
CA ILE A 95 -11.71 -19.27 4.09
C ILE A 95 -10.27 -18.84 3.83
N THR A 96 -9.58 -19.47 2.87
CA THR A 96 -8.19 -19.13 2.55
C THR A 96 -8.07 -17.71 2.03
N GLY A 97 -8.97 -17.27 1.14
CA GLY A 97 -8.95 -15.91 0.61
C GLY A 97 -9.22 -14.84 1.68
N LEU A 98 -10.21 -15.07 2.56
CA LEU A 98 -10.48 -14.17 3.68
C LEU A 98 -9.31 -14.15 4.67
N ALA A 99 -8.69 -15.30 4.95
CA ALA A 99 -7.51 -15.40 5.81
C ALA A 99 -6.34 -14.61 5.21
N VAL A 100 -6.09 -14.73 3.91
CA VAL A 100 -5.06 -13.96 3.20
C VAL A 100 -5.36 -12.47 3.27
N MET A 101 -6.60 -12.03 3.03
CA MET A 101 -6.97 -10.62 3.16
C MET A 101 -6.74 -10.08 4.57
N ALA A 102 -7.16 -10.83 5.59
CA ALA A 102 -6.96 -10.46 6.98
C ALA A 102 -5.47 -10.41 7.33
N TRP A 103 -4.69 -11.39 6.88
CA TRP A 103 -3.24 -11.44 7.09
C TRP A 103 -2.53 -10.26 6.42
N VAL A 104 -2.86 -9.97 5.17
CA VAL A 104 -2.32 -8.82 4.43
C VAL A 104 -2.63 -7.55 5.21
N ARG A 105 -3.89 -7.34 5.61
CA ARG A 105 -4.32 -6.12 6.29
C ARG A 105 -3.70 -5.94 7.68
N PHE A 106 -3.64 -6.99 8.49
CA PHE A 106 -3.34 -6.89 9.93
C PHE A 106 -1.97 -7.42 10.33
N VAL A 107 -1.26 -8.15 9.47
CA VAL A 107 0.07 -8.69 9.78
C VAL A 107 1.13 -8.11 8.85
N ARG A 108 0.84 -8.03 7.54
CA ARG A 108 1.83 -7.57 6.55
C ARG A 108 2.05 -6.06 6.57
N PHE A 109 0.98 -5.27 6.62
CA PHE A 109 1.06 -3.80 6.51
C PHE A 109 1.32 -2.99 7.80
N PRO A 110 0.97 -3.42 9.03
CA PRO A 110 1.34 -2.69 10.25
C PRO A 110 2.82 -2.29 10.33
N PRO A 111 3.80 -3.19 10.09
CA PRO A 111 5.21 -2.80 10.18
C PRO A 111 5.62 -1.80 9.10
N VAL A 112 4.94 -1.78 7.94
CA VAL A 112 5.24 -0.85 6.84
C VAL A 112 4.79 0.57 7.17
N PHE A 113 3.67 0.73 7.89
CA PHE A 113 3.19 2.03 8.34
C PHE A 113 4.11 2.67 9.39
N GLU A 114 4.63 1.88 10.32
CA GLU A 114 5.54 2.37 11.36
C GLU A 114 6.81 2.97 10.76
N ILE A 115 7.41 2.29 9.78
CA ILE A 115 8.60 2.77 9.06
C ILE A 115 8.28 4.06 8.29
N TYR A 116 7.10 4.16 7.69
CA TYR A 116 6.70 5.34 6.93
C TYR A 116 6.46 6.56 7.84
N GLU A 117 5.76 6.39 8.96
CA GLU A 117 5.56 7.44 9.96
C GLU A 117 6.89 7.93 10.53
N GLN A 118 7.84 7.05 10.81
CA GLN A 118 9.19 7.43 11.25
C GLN A 118 9.93 8.26 10.19
N LYS A 119 9.79 7.91 8.90
CA LYS A 119 10.37 8.69 7.80
C LYS A 119 9.70 10.07 7.66
N LEU A 120 8.38 10.14 7.81
CA LEU A 120 7.61 11.39 7.80
C LEU A 120 7.96 12.30 8.97
N ALA A 121 8.11 11.74 10.18
CA ALA A 121 8.55 12.46 11.35
C ALA A 121 9.94 13.08 11.12
N LYS A 122 10.91 12.28 10.66
CA LYS A 122 12.25 12.77 10.30
C LYS A 122 12.18 13.89 9.27
N GLN A 123 11.39 13.74 8.20
CA GLN A 123 11.21 14.78 7.17
C GLN A 123 10.58 16.06 7.73
N ARG A 124 9.59 15.97 8.64
CA ARG A 124 9.00 17.13 9.31
C ARG A 124 10.01 17.87 10.19
N TYR A 125 10.85 17.13 10.92
CA TYR A 125 11.94 17.72 11.71
C TYR A 125 12.98 18.42 10.81
N PHE A 126 13.43 17.79 9.72
CA PHE A 126 14.37 18.40 8.76
C PHE A 126 13.78 19.60 8.03
N THR A 127 12.47 19.61 7.77
CA THR A 127 11.78 20.73 7.14
C THR A 127 11.66 21.90 8.14
N ARG A 128 11.25 21.63 9.39
CA ARG A 128 11.21 22.66 10.44
C ARG A 128 12.60 23.24 10.74
N SER A 129 13.66 22.44 10.77
CA SER A 129 15.01 22.96 11.03
C SER A 129 15.55 23.82 9.89
N LYS A 130 15.24 23.50 8.62
CA LYS A 130 15.58 24.35 7.47
C LYS A 130 14.90 25.72 7.49
N PHE A 131 13.70 25.82 8.06
CA PHE A 131 12.96 27.09 8.18
C PHE A 131 13.18 27.80 9.52
N ALA A 132 13.64 27.10 10.55
CA ALA A 132 13.98 27.70 11.85
C ALA A 132 15.32 28.44 11.85
N HIS A 133 16.22 28.12 10.91
CA HIS A 133 17.49 28.80 10.73
C HIS A 133 17.50 29.59 9.42
N PRO A 134 16.92 30.80 9.39
CA PRO A 134 16.95 31.67 8.20
C PRO A 134 18.38 31.99 7.75
N GLU A 135 19.35 31.95 8.68
CA GLU A 135 20.79 32.07 8.39
C GLU A 135 21.38 30.97 7.49
N SER A 136 20.68 29.83 7.29
CA SER A 136 21.17 28.72 6.45
C SER A 136 20.69 28.78 4.98
N THR A 137 19.70 29.61 4.66
CA THR A 137 19.20 29.82 3.28
C THR A 137 19.89 30.99 2.59
N ILE A 138 20.51 31.89 3.36
CA ILE A 138 21.42 32.88 2.82
C ILE A 138 22.71 32.14 2.51
N ARG A 139 22.89 31.70 1.25
CA ARG A 139 24.24 31.55 0.70
C ARG A 139 24.92 32.88 1.05
N PRO A 140 25.93 32.94 1.94
CA PRO A 140 26.66 34.17 2.11
C PRO A 140 27.17 34.48 0.71
N LYS A 141 26.65 35.56 0.12
CA LYS A 141 27.20 36.12 -1.10
C LYS A 141 28.66 36.28 -0.76
N ALA A 142 29.50 35.39 -1.28
CA ALA A 142 30.93 35.44 -1.05
C ALA A 142 31.32 36.84 -1.46
N VAL A 143 31.55 37.71 -0.47
CA VAL A 143 32.17 38.99 -0.69
C VAL A 143 33.54 38.56 -1.17
N ARG A 144 33.67 38.47 -2.50
CA ARG A 144 34.95 38.32 -3.18
C ARG A 144 35.84 39.33 -2.48
N ALA A 145 36.82 38.82 -1.75
CA ALA A 145 37.92 39.58 -1.21
C ALA A 145 38.63 40.22 -2.40
N GLY A 146 38.09 41.36 -2.86
CA GLY A 146 38.68 42.23 -3.84
C GLY A 146 39.84 42.91 -3.13
N GLY A 147 41.03 42.38 -3.37
CA GLY A 147 42.28 42.97 -2.93
C GLY A 147 42.36 44.43 -3.36
N SER A 148 42.33 45.33 -2.38
CA SER A 148 42.93 46.65 -2.47
C SER A 148 43.26 47.10 -1.06
N ARG A 149 44.48 46.78 -0.62
CA ARG A 149 45.13 47.49 0.48
C ARG A 149 46.10 48.50 -0.15
N PRO A 150 45.91 49.81 0.05
CA PRO A 150 46.83 50.81 -0.47
C PRO A 150 48.08 50.89 0.42
N ASN A 151 49.22 50.91 -0.25
CA ASN A 151 50.44 51.65 0.05
C ASN A 151 50.80 51.92 1.53
N ALA A 152 51.76 51.14 2.05
CA ALA A 152 52.52 51.48 3.25
C ALA A 152 54.02 51.24 3.00
N GLN A 153 54.61 52.16 2.23
CA GLN A 153 55.89 52.81 2.51
C GLN A 153 56.68 52.23 3.70
N ARG A 154 57.67 51.36 3.43
CA ARG A 154 58.82 51.19 4.34
C ARG A 154 60.09 50.89 3.56
N SER A 155 60.69 51.98 3.11
CA SER A 155 62.13 52.23 3.14
C SER A 155 62.86 51.34 4.17
N ARG A 156 63.82 50.55 3.67
CA ARG A 156 65.13 50.25 4.28
C ARG A 156 65.91 49.38 3.28
N SER A 157 66.67 50.02 2.40
CA SER A 157 68.12 50.24 2.60
C SER A 157 68.93 48.95 2.52
N ASN A 158 69.53 48.77 1.34
CA ASN A 158 70.98 48.61 1.20
C ASN A 158 71.67 47.55 2.08
N ARG A 159 72.02 46.42 1.46
CA ARG A 159 73.21 45.56 1.69
C ARG A 159 72.99 44.33 0.82
N GLY A 160 73.62 44.26 -0.35
CA GLY A 160 75.03 43.94 -0.45
C GLY A 160 75.08 42.50 -0.99
N ARG A 161 75.53 42.29 -2.22
CA ARG A 161 76.94 42.22 -2.62
C ARG A 161 77.26 40.76 -2.96
N ARG A 162 77.74 40.60 -4.20
CA ARG A 162 78.56 39.50 -4.73
C ARG A 162 77.81 38.22 -5.14
N ARG A 163 77.83 37.92 -6.46
CA ARG A 163 78.91 37.22 -7.22
C ARG A 163 78.93 35.75 -6.78
N ARG A 164 78.92 34.76 -7.66
CA ARG A 164 79.33 34.69 -9.06
C ARG A 164 78.76 33.40 -9.63
#